data_AF-K1P9Q7-F1
#
_entry.id   AF-K1P9Q7-F1
#
_cell.length_a   1.000
_cell.length_b   1.000
_cell.length_c   1.000
_cell.angle_alpha   90.00
_cell.angle_beta   90.00
_cell.angle_gamma   90.00
#
_symmetry.space_group_name_H-M   'P 1'
#
loop_
_entity.id
_entity.type
_entity.pdbx_description
1 polymer ?
#
loop_
_entity_poly.entity_id
_entity_poly.type
_entity_poly.pdbx_seq_one_letter_code
_entity_poly.pdbx_strand_id
1 'polypeptide(L)'
;MSSGNKTSAQAQQKFTNLRKRLDQLGYRQTLGLESLPLVEKLFADLVHTTESLKNTKLQLGKTEVESKDVDSAIEPYKSDNAKLVKENNDLHQQIIKQKDESDAIVRELKASLRKLEHENADLIFLNNQYVHKVKQLEKESREKSDRILNLQEKNFHAVVQTPGGKKKSIPFRRQRMEIDCAVPPSEGPMKNAFIAADDPYVADLLQVADSKIAELEKKVNMVCDEKEVLDRKLKSFKQQVGYHREEENLTEFSFEAFMYFHDKPV
;
A
#
# COMPACT_ATOMS: atom_id res chain seq x y z
N MET A 1 -68.82 79.00 30.21
CA MET A 1 -68.53 78.99 28.75
C MET A 1 -67.05 79.36 28.55
N SER A 2 -66.13 78.39 28.52
CA SER A 2 -64.67 78.67 28.33
C SER A 2 -63.91 77.52 27.65
N SER A 3 -64.47 76.30 27.66
CA SER A 3 -63.81 75.12 27.09
C SER A 3 -63.78 75.07 25.55
N GLY A 4 -64.67 75.78 24.84
CA GLY A 4 -64.75 75.74 23.36
C GLY A 4 -63.63 76.50 22.62
N ASN A 5 -63.00 77.50 23.25
CA ASN A 5 -61.91 78.27 22.63
C ASN A 5 -60.53 77.62 22.80
N LYS A 6 -60.36 76.72 23.78
CA LYS A 6 -59.09 76.01 24.00
C LYS A 6 -58.86 74.91 22.96
N THR A 7 -59.93 74.23 22.56
CA THR A 7 -59.88 73.17 21.53
C THR A 7 -59.62 73.73 20.12
N SER A 8 -60.16 74.90 19.77
CA SER A 8 -59.89 75.53 18.48
C SER A 8 -58.45 76.05 18.40
N ALA A 9 -57.94 76.69 19.45
CA ALA A 9 -56.56 77.17 19.50
C ALA A 9 -55.53 76.03 19.39
N GLN A 10 -55.77 74.90 20.07
CA GLN A 10 -54.94 73.70 19.94
C GLN A 10 -55.01 73.08 18.53
N ALA A 11 -56.20 73.03 17.92
CA ALA A 11 -56.37 72.53 16.56
C ALA A 11 -55.66 73.42 15.52
N GLN A 12 -55.72 74.75 15.67
CA GLN A 12 -54.98 75.70 14.81
C GLN A 12 -53.46 75.58 14.97
N GLN A 13 -52.98 75.32 16.19
CA GLN A 13 -51.55 75.14 16.47
C GLN A 13 -51.03 73.82 15.88
N LYS A 14 -51.81 72.74 15.99
CA LYS A 14 -51.51 71.46 15.30
C LYS A 14 -51.56 71.61 13.78
N PHE A 15 -52.55 72.33 13.25
CA PHE A 15 -52.67 72.62 11.82
C PHE A 15 -51.45 73.35 11.27
N THR A 16 -51.01 74.42 11.93
CA THR A 16 -49.82 75.18 11.52
C THR A 16 -48.54 74.34 11.61
N ASN A 17 -48.40 73.48 12.61
CA ASN A 17 -47.23 72.60 12.75
C ASN A 17 -47.19 71.51 11.67
N LEU A 18 -48.32 70.83 11.42
CA LEU A 18 -48.42 69.82 10.36
C LEU A 18 -48.22 70.45 8.99
N ARG A 19 -48.80 71.64 8.77
CA ARG A 19 -48.65 72.38 7.52
C ARG A 19 -47.20 72.75 7.24
N LYS A 20 -46.47 73.27 8.22
CA LYS A 20 -45.03 73.57 8.08
C LYS A 20 -44.22 72.32 7.71
N ARG A 21 -44.51 71.17 8.32
CA ARG A 21 -43.84 69.89 8.00
C ARG A 21 -44.15 69.40 6.59
N LEU A 22 -45.40 69.51 6.15
CA LEU A 22 -45.81 69.15 4.79
C LEU A 22 -45.22 70.10 3.74
N ASP A 23 -45.19 71.42 4.01
CA ASP A 23 -44.59 72.42 3.13
C ASP A 23 -43.07 72.21 2.98
N GLN A 24 -42.37 71.80 4.05
CA GLN A 24 -40.95 71.42 4.01
C GLN A 24 -40.69 70.21 3.12
N LEU A 25 -41.66 69.30 3.01
CA LEU A 25 -41.60 68.13 2.14
C LEU A 25 -42.16 68.41 0.73
N GLY A 26 -42.58 69.65 0.46
CA GLY A 26 -43.08 70.09 -0.85
C GLY A 26 -44.58 69.89 -1.08
N TYR A 27 -45.32 69.36 -0.10
CA TYR A 27 -46.77 69.13 -0.22
C TYR A 27 -47.55 70.42 0.06
N ARG A 28 -47.83 71.19 -1.01
CA ARG A 28 -48.45 72.52 -0.91
C ARG A 28 -49.99 72.54 -1.09
N GLN A 29 -50.65 71.42 -1.35
CA GLN A 29 -52.12 71.38 -1.53
C GLN A 29 -52.89 71.90 -0.31
N THR A 30 -54.04 72.56 -0.52
CA THR A 30 -54.87 73.10 0.57
C THR A 30 -55.45 71.97 1.43
N LEU A 31 -55.42 72.14 2.76
CA LEU A 31 -55.86 71.13 3.73
C LEU A 31 -57.06 71.65 4.53
N GLY A 32 -58.10 70.83 4.66
CA GLY A 32 -59.26 71.13 5.50
C GLY A 32 -59.02 70.79 6.97
N LEU A 33 -59.69 71.51 7.88
CA LEU A 33 -59.60 71.26 9.33
C LEU A 33 -60.13 69.87 9.73
N GLU A 34 -61.16 69.37 9.04
CA GLU A 34 -61.77 68.05 9.29
C GLU A 34 -60.83 66.87 8.99
N SER A 35 -59.95 67.03 8.00
CA SER A 35 -58.97 66.01 7.60
C SER A 35 -57.71 65.97 8.46
N LEU A 36 -57.51 66.97 9.33
CA LEU A 36 -56.28 67.15 10.10
C LEU A 36 -55.88 65.92 10.95
N PRO A 37 -56.77 65.30 11.75
CA PRO A 37 -56.37 64.21 12.65
C PRO A 37 -55.93 62.94 11.90
N LEU A 38 -56.52 62.71 10.72
CA LEU A 38 -56.17 61.56 9.88
C LEU A 38 -54.81 61.76 9.21
N VAL A 39 -54.56 62.95 8.65
CA VAL A 39 -53.27 63.27 8.01
C VAL A 39 -52.15 63.27 9.03
N GLU A 40 -52.39 63.76 10.26
CA GLU A 40 -51.40 63.70 11.35
C GLU A 40 -51.00 62.26 11.70
N LYS A 41 -51.97 61.34 11.79
CA LYS A 41 -51.70 59.91 12.05
C LYS A 41 -50.96 59.24 10.89
N LEU A 42 -51.43 59.41 9.66
CA LEU A 42 -50.78 58.83 8.48
C LEU A 42 -49.35 59.36 8.30
N PHE A 43 -49.14 60.64 8.59
CA PHE A 43 -47.82 61.24 8.53
C PHE A 43 -46.90 60.68 9.63
N ALA A 44 -47.40 60.54 10.85
CA ALA A 44 -46.65 59.92 11.94
C ALA A 44 -46.27 58.46 11.60
N ASP A 45 -47.21 57.68 11.06
CA ASP A 45 -46.97 56.30 10.65
C ASP A 45 -45.96 56.22 9.50
N LEU A 46 -46.03 57.13 8.53
CA LEU A 46 -45.08 57.18 7.42
C LEU A 46 -43.66 57.54 7.89
N VAL A 47 -43.53 58.51 8.79
CA VAL A 47 -42.25 58.87 9.41
C VAL A 47 -41.71 57.69 10.23
N HIS A 48 -42.54 57.05 11.05
CA HIS A 48 -42.14 55.92 11.88
C HIS A 48 -41.72 54.70 11.04
N THR A 49 -42.45 54.38 9.97
CA THR A 49 -42.12 53.26 9.07
C THR A 49 -40.85 53.53 8.28
N THR A 50 -40.65 54.75 7.77
CA THR A 50 -39.41 55.12 7.06
C THR A 50 -38.19 55.15 7.97
N GLU A 51 -38.33 55.64 9.20
CA GLU A 51 -37.27 55.60 10.20
C GLU A 51 -36.96 54.17 10.64
N SER A 52 -37.98 53.34 10.88
CA SER A 52 -37.82 51.91 11.20
C SER A 52 -37.15 51.13 10.06
N LEU A 53 -37.53 51.41 8.80
CA LEU A 53 -36.90 50.82 7.62
C LEU A 53 -35.42 51.23 7.51
N LYS A 54 -35.12 52.51 7.76
CA LYS A 54 -33.73 53.01 7.74
C LYS A 54 -32.91 52.34 8.84
N ASN A 55 -33.44 52.21 10.05
CA ASN A 55 -32.77 51.59 11.18
C ASN A 55 -32.53 50.09 10.95
N THR A 56 -33.51 49.37 10.42
CA THR A 56 -33.35 47.94 10.06
C THR A 56 -32.32 47.75 8.95
N LYS A 57 -32.30 48.59 7.91
CA LYS A 57 -31.25 48.54 6.88
C LYS A 57 -29.85 48.78 7.45
N LEU A 58 -29.71 49.74 8.37
CA LEU A 58 -28.43 50.03 9.03
C LEU A 58 -27.97 48.86 9.90
N GLN A 59 -28.88 48.22 10.64
CA GLN A 59 -28.57 47.03 11.42
C GLN A 59 -28.18 45.86 10.52
N LEU A 60 -28.91 45.62 9.43
CA LEU A 60 -28.59 44.57 8.47
C LEU A 60 -27.17 44.75 7.91
N GLY A 61 -26.81 45.98 7.52
CA GLY A 61 -25.47 46.28 7.02
C GLY A 61 -24.38 46.06 8.07
N LYS A 62 -24.63 46.39 9.35
CA LYS A 62 -23.69 46.10 10.44
C LYS A 62 -23.51 44.60 10.64
N THR A 63 -24.61 43.85 10.72
CA THR A 63 -24.58 42.40 10.89
C THR A 63 -23.89 41.71 9.71
N GLU A 64 -24.07 42.21 8.48
CA GLU A 64 -23.39 41.65 7.31
C GLU A 64 -21.87 41.87 7.34
N VAL A 65 -21.42 43.03 7.84
CA VAL A 65 -20.00 43.31 8.05
C VAL A 65 -19.43 42.44 9.18
N GLU A 66 -20.12 42.34 10.31
CA GLU A 66 -19.73 41.47 11.43
C GLU A 66 -19.68 40.00 11.00
N SER A 67 -20.64 39.53 10.20
CA SER A 67 -20.64 38.16 9.66
C SER A 67 -19.42 37.89 8.78
N LYS A 68 -19.06 38.83 7.90
CA LYS A 68 -17.88 38.71 7.02
C LYS A 68 -16.58 38.72 7.84
N ASP A 69 -16.51 39.52 8.88
CA ASP A 69 -15.34 39.58 9.78
C ASP A 69 -15.17 38.27 10.55
N VAL A 70 -16.26 37.71 11.06
CA VAL A 70 -16.26 36.39 11.72
C VAL A 70 -15.87 35.28 10.75
N ASP A 71 -16.40 35.27 9.53
CA ASP A 71 -16.01 34.28 8.52
C ASP A 71 -14.53 34.39 8.16
N SER A 72 -14.00 35.60 7.99
CA SER A 72 -12.58 35.84 7.73
C SER A 72 -11.68 35.39 8.89
N ALA A 73 -12.14 35.53 10.14
CA ALA A 73 -11.40 35.07 11.32
C ALA A 73 -11.40 33.54 11.45
N ILE A 74 -12.46 32.86 11.01
CA ILE A 74 -12.61 31.40 11.14
C ILE A 74 -11.97 30.65 9.95
N GLU A 75 -11.92 31.25 8.77
CA GLU A 75 -11.34 30.67 7.56
C GLU A 75 -9.93 30.04 7.74
N PRO A 76 -8.95 30.68 8.41
CA PRO A 76 -7.65 30.06 8.64
C PRO A 76 -7.75 28.77 9.48
N TYR A 77 -8.61 28.75 10.50
CA TYR A 77 -8.82 27.56 11.34
C TYR A 77 -9.52 26.44 10.57
N LYS A 78 -10.48 26.75 9.70
CA LYS A 78 -11.11 25.74 8.83
C LYS A 78 -10.09 25.13 7.86
N SER A 79 -9.26 25.97 7.25
CA SER A 79 -8.20 25.52 6.33
C SER A 79 -7.16 24.65 7.04
N ASP A 80 -6.71 25.06 8.23
CA ASP A 80 -5.72 24.31 9.00
C ASP A 80 -6.28 22.99 9.52
N ASN A 81 -7.51 22.99 10.06
CA ASN A 81 -8.19 21.75 10.45
C ASN A 81 -8.37 20.78 9.28
N ALA A 82 -8.70 21.27 8.08
CA ALA A 82 -8.81 20.41 6.91
C ALA A 82 -7.47 19.77 6.54
N LYS A 83 -6.35 20.51 6.67
CA LYS A 83 -5.00 19.97 6.47
C LYS A 83 -4.63 18.93 7.53
N LEU A 84 -4.87 19.25 8.80
CA LEU A 84 -4.58 18.35 9.92
C LEU A 84 -5.38 17.05 9.83
N VAL A 85 -6.66 17.12 9.47
CA VAL A 85 -7.49 15.92 9.27
C VAL A 85 -6.95 15.06 8.13
N LYS A 86 -6.52 15.70 7.02
CA LYS A 86 -5.90 14.97 5.91
C LYS A 86 -4.60 14.28 6.33
N GLU A 87 -3.70 15.02 6.97
CA GLU A 87 -2.43 14.47 7.46
C GLU A 87 -2.65 13.34 8.48
N ASN A 88 -3.59 13.52 9.40
CA ASN A 88 -3.93 12.50 10.39
C ASN A 88 -4.44 11.21 9.73
N ASN A 89 -5.31 11.33 8.72
CA ASN A 89 -5.78 10.19 7.95
C ASN A 89 -4.66 9.51 7.15
N ASP A 90 -3.79 10.30 6.52
CA ASP A 90 -2.64 9.79 5.74
C ASP A 90 -1.66 9.04 6.66
N LEU A 91 -1.33 9.62 7.82
CA LEU A 91 -0.49 8.99 8.85
C LEU A 91 -1.13 7.72 9.40
N HIS A 92 -2.44 7.73 9.68
CA HIS A 92 -3.15 6.53 10.11
C HIS A 92 -3.05 5.39 9.08
N GLN A 93 -3.25 5.70 7.79
CA GLN A 93 -3.10 4.71 6.72
C GLN A 93 -1.66 4.20 6.61
N GLN A 94 -0.67 5.09 6.77
CA GLN A 94 0.74 4.69 6.73
C GLN A 94 1.11 3.76 7.89
N ILE A 95 0.64 4.05 9.10
CA ILE A 95 0.84 3.21 10.28
C ILE A 95 0.24 1.81 10.06
N ILE A 96 -0.98 1.74 9.52
CA ILE A 96 -1.63 0.45 9.22
C ILE A 96 -0.79 -0.34 8.23
N LYS A 97 -0.40 0.27 7.11
CA LYS A 97 0.43 -0.40 6.08
C LYS A 97 1.76 -0.89 6.64
N GLN A 98 2.49 -0.05 7.36
CA GLN A 98 3.78 -0.42 7.95
C GLN A 98 3.63 -1.56 8.96
N LYS A 99 2.55 -1.56 9.74
CA LYS A 99 2.26 -2.65 10.67
C LYS A 99 1.99 -3.96 9.93
N ASP A 100 1.14 -3.93 8.91
CA ASP A 100 0.81 -5.13 8.13
C ASP A 100 2.05 -5.70 7.40
N GLU A 101 2.89 -4.83 6.84
CA GLU A 101 4.17 -5.20 6.23
C GLU A 101 5.13 -5.82 7.25
N SER A 102 5.28 -5.19 8.43
CA SER A 102 6.12 -5.73 9.50
C SER A 102 5.61 -7.08 9.99
N ASP A 103 4.31 -7.23 10.21
CA ASP A 103 3.68 -8.48 10.65
C ASP A 103 3.79 -9.57 9.57
N ALA A 104 3.79 -9.22 8.29
CA ALA A 104 4.08 -10.15 7.20
C ALA A 104 5.54 -10.64 7.23
N ILE A 105 6.50 -9.72 7.33
CA ILE A 105 7.94 -10.04 7.42
C ILE A 105 8.22 -10.91 8.65
N VAL A 106 7.66 -10.58 9.81
CA VAL A 106 7.83 -11.36 11.04
C VAL A 106 7.28 -12.78 10.87
N ARG A 107 6.13 -12.94 10.21
CA ARG A 107 5.55 -14.27 9.94
C ARG A 107 6.45 -15.08 9.00
N GLU A 108 6.98 -14.46 7.95
CA GLU A 108 7.88 -15.11 7.00
C GLU A 108 9.19 -15.54 7.66
N LEU A 109 9.83 -14.64 8.40
CA LEU A 109 11.06 -14.94 9.14
C LEU A 109 10.85 -16.06 10.16
N LYS A 110 9.74 -16.06 10.91
CA LYS A 110 9.41 -17.16 11.82
C LYS A 110 9.18 -18.49 11.10
N ALA A 111 8.59 -18.46 9.90
CA ALA A 111 8.41 -19.67 9.10
C ALA A 111 9.76 -20.21 8.59
N SER A 112 10.63 -19.32 8.11
CA SER A 112 11.99 -19.67 7.68
C SER A 112 12.83 -20.21 8.83
N LEU A 113 12.79 -19.56 10.00
CA LEU A 113 13.45 -20.02 11.22
C LEU A 113 13.04 -21.44 11.57
N ARG A 114 11.72 -21.72 11.61
CA ARG A 114 11.23 -23.08 11.87
C ARG A 114 11.76 -24.08 10.85
N LYS A 115 11.74 -23.76 9.55
CA LYS A 115 12.29 -24.67 8.52
C LYS A 115 13.75 -25.00 8.80
N LEU A 116 14.58 -23.98 9.04
CA LEU A 116 16.00 -24.14 9.36
C LEU A 116 16.22 -24.93 10.66
N GLU A 117 15.37 -24.74 11.67
CA GLU A 117 15.42 -25.53 12.91
C GLU A 117 15.17 -27.02 12.67
N HIS A 118 14.21 -27.37 11.80
CA HIS A 118 13.95 -28.76 11.44
C HIS A 118 15.10 -29.35 10.62
N GLU A 119 15.57 -28.63 9.59
CA GLU A 119 16.73 -29.06 8.79
C GLU A 119 17.98 -29.27 9.66
N ASN A 120 18.23 -28.37 10.62
CA ASN A 120 19.34 -28.51 11.55
C ASN A 120 19.17 -29.73 12.47
N ALA A 121 17.97 -29.98 12.97
CA ALA A 121 17.68 -31.18 13.76
C ALA A 121 17.93 -32.47 12.96
N ASP A 122 17.50 -32.50 11.69
CA ASP A 122 17.73 -33.63 10.78
C ASP A 122 19.22 -33.83 10.49
N LEU A 123 19.96 -32.74 10.26
CA LEU A 123 21.42 -32.79 10.05
C LEU A 123 22.16 -33.28 11.30
N ILE A 124 21.74 -32.85 12.49
CA ILE A 124 22.30 -33.35 13.76
C ILE A 124 22.03 -34.85 13.92
N PHE A 125 20.81 -35.31 13.60
CA PHE A 125 20.46 -36.72 13.64
C PHE A 125 21.32 -37.53 12.66
N LEU A 126 21.43 -37.08 11.42
CA LEU A 126 22.22 -37.71 10.37
C LEU A 126 23.71 -37.75 10.73
N ASN A 127 24.26 -36.66 11.27
CA ASN A 127 25.65 -36.61 11.72
C ASN A 127 25.91 -37.65 12.81
N ASN A 128 25.01 -37.75 13.80
CA ASN A 128 25.10 -38.77 14.85
C ASN A 128 25.08 -40.19 14.25
N GLN A 129 24.21 -40.45 13.28
CA GLN A 129 24.16 -41.74 12.59
C GLN A 129 25.49 -42.06 11.88
N TYR A 130 26.08 -41.09 11.17
CA TYR A 130 27.39 -41.28 10.55
C TYR A 130 28.49 -41.53 11.56
N VAL A 131 28.49 -40.83 12.70
CA VAL A 131 29.43 -41.07 13.79
C VAL A 131 29.31 -42.52 14.30
N HIS A 132 28.10 -43.03 14.49
CA HIS A 132 27.90 -44.44 14.86
C HIS A 132 28.41 -45.40 13.79
N LYS A 133 28.14 -45.12 12.51
CA LYS A 133 28.58 -45.96 11.40
C LYS A 133 30.10 -46.01 11.27
N VAL A 134 30.77 -44.86 11.43
CA VAL A 134 32.24 -44.79 11.44
C VAL A 134 32.81 -45.64 12.56
N LYS A 135 32.30 -45.49 13.80
CA LYS A 135 32.73 -46.32 14.94
C LYS A 135 32.55 -47.82 14.69
N GLN A 136 31.45 -48.22 14.05
CA GLN A 136 31.23 -49.62 13.67
C GLN A 136 32.29 -50.09 12.67
N LEU A 137 32.53 -49.34 11.60
CA LEU A 137 33.52 -49.69 10.58
C LEU A 137 34.94 -49.71 11.13
N GLU A 138 35.29 -48.80 12.04
CA GLU A 138 36.57 -48.78 12.74
C GLU A 138 36.76 -50.05 13.58
N LYS A 139 35.71 -50.51 14.28
CA LYS A 139 35.72 -51.76 15.03
C LYS A 139 35.90 -52.97 14.11
N GLU A 140 35.10 -53.08 13.05
CA GLU A 140 35.20 -54.18 12.07
C GLU A 140 36.58 -54.21 11.37
N SER A 141 37.14 -53.04 11.06
CA SER A 141 38.48 -52.90 10.47
C SER A 141 39.56 -53.41 11.43
N ARG A 142 39.45 -53.08 12.72
CA ARG A 142 40.36 -53.56 13.76
C ARG A 142 40.27 -55.08 13.92
N GLU A 143 39.05 -55.63 14.00
CA GLU A 143 38.84 -57.08 14.10
C GLU A 143 39.39 -57.84 12.88
N LYS A 144 39.20 -57.31 11.66
CA LYS A 144 39.78 -57.88 10.44
C LYS A 144 41.31 -57.84 10.48
N SER A 145 41.90 -56.72 10.93
CA SER A 145 43.34 -56.57 11.08
C SER A 145 43.91 -57.57 12.09
N ASP A 146 43.27 -57.72 13.25
CA ASP A 146 43.64 -58.70 14.28
C ASP A 146 43.48 -60.13 13.75
N ARG A 147 42.44 -60.41 12.96
CA ARG A 147 42.25 -61.72 12.33
C ARG A 147 43.34 -62.03 11.32
N ILE A 148 43.78 -61.06 10.53
CA ILE A 148 44.90 -61.19 9.59
C ILE A 148 46.18 -61.50 10.35
N LEU A 149 46.49 -60.77 11.43
CA LEU A 149 47.67 -61.03 12.25
C LEU A 149 47.64 -62.45 12.85
N ASN A 150 46.52 -62.86 13.45
CA ASN A 150 46.35 -64.21 13.98
C ASN A 150 46.54 -65.30 12.91
N LEU A 151 46.04 -65.08 11.68
CA LEU A 151 46.20 -66.04 10.58
C LEU A 151 47.64 -66.06 10.06
N GLN A 152 48.31 -64.91 10.01
CA GLN A 152 49.73 -64.84 9.68
C GLN A 152 50.54 -65.61 10.71
N GLU A 153 50.32 -65.39 12.00
CA GLU A 153 50.95 -66.15 13.10
C GLU A 153 50.73 -67.66 12.94
N LYS A 154 49.49 -68.11 12.73
CA LYS A 154 49.21 -69.54 12.51
C LYS A 154 49.89 -70.09 11.25
N ASN A 155 50.00 -69.30 10.19
CA ASN A 155 50.70 -69.67 8.97
C ASN A 155 52.22 -69.82 9.21
N PHE A 156 52.84 -68.96 10.02
CA PHE A 156 54.25 -69.11 10.43
C PHE A 156 54.54 -70.44 11.14
N HIS A 157 53.54 -71.02 11.83
CA HIS A 157 53.66 -72.28 12.56
C HIS A 157 53.20 -73.52 11.77
N ALA A 158 52.69 -73.35 10.55
CA ALA A 158 52.19 -74.45 9.73
C ALA A 158 53.37 -75.25 9.12
N VAL A 159 53.71 -76.39 9.72
CA VAL A 159 54.72 -77.33 9.20
C VAL A 159 54.08 -78.24 8.16
N VAL A 160 54.47 -78.09 6.88
CA VAL A 160 54.11 -79.03 5.82
C VAL A 160 54.93 -80.32 6.00
N GLN A 161 54.30 -81.38 6.51
CA GLN A 161 54.89 -82.72 6.45
C GLN A 161 54.76 -83.24 5.02
N THR A 162 55.86 -83.26 4.28
CA THR A 162 55.96 -84.07 3.06
C THR A 162 56.09 -85.55 3.43
N PRO A 163 55.57 -86.50 2.63
CA PRO A 163 55.59 -87.95 2.93
C PRO A 163 56.98 -88.63 2.98
N GLY A 164 58.06 -87.87 3.16
CA GLY A 164 59.46 -88.31 3.12
C GLY A 164 60.26 -87.98 4.38
N GLY A 165 59.62 -87.91 5.55
CA GLY A 165 60.27 -88.09 6.86
C GLY A 165 61.32 -87.06 7.33
N LYS A 166 61.63 -86.00 6.58
CA LYS A 166 62.62 -84.99 6.98
C LYS A 166 61.94 -83.64 7.22
N LYS A 167 61.80 -83.26 8.50
CA LYS A 167 61.32 -81.94 8.94
C LYS A 167 62.30 -80.87 8.50
N LYS A 168 62.07 -80.24 7.34
CA LYS A 168 62.80 -79.04 6.91
C LYS A 168 61.93 -77.83 7.22
N SER A 169 62.45 -76.92 8.06
CA SER A 169 61.86 -75.59 8.24
C SER A 169 62.05 -74.82 6.93
N ILE A 170 60.98 -74.59 6.19
CA ILE A 170 61.02 -73.84 4.94
C ILE A 170 61.01 -72.36 5.32
N PRO A 171 62.02 -71.55 4.92
CA PRO A 171 62.04 -70.13 5.23
C PRO A 171 60.85 -69.43 4.57
N PHE A 172 60.27 -68.48 5.31
CA PHE A 172 59.04 -67.78 4.98
C PHE A 172 59.17 -67.03 3.64
N ARG A 173 58.76 -67.67 2.53
CA ARG A 173 58.48 -66.93 1.30
C ARG A 173 57.12 -66.29 1.49
N ARG A 174 57.08 -64.96 1.53
CA ARG A 174 55.84 -64.23 1.24
C ARG A 174 55.31 -64.81 -0.07
N GLN A 175 54.13 -65.43 -0.04
CA GLN A 175 53.43 -65.83 -1.25
C GLN A 175 53.17 -64.55 -2.04
N ARG A 176 54.07 -64.22 -2.96
CA ARG A 176 53.83 -63.21 -3.96
C ARG A 176 52.96 -63.87 -5.00
N MET A 177 51.72 -63.41 -5.13
CA MET A 177 51.00 -63.63 -6.38
C MET A 177 51.74 -62.83 -7.44
N GLU A 178 52.31 -63.53 -8.41
CA GLU A 178 52.65 -62.92 -9.68
C GLU A 178 51.32 -62.65 -10.38
N ILE A 179 51.11 -61.40 -10.78
CA ILE A 179 49.92 -61.01 -11.50
C ILE A 179 50.25 -61.30 -12.96
N ASP A 180 49.80 -62.44 -13.48
CA ASP A 180 50.14 -62.89 -14.84
C ASP A 180 49.62 -61.93 -15.94
N CYS A 181 48.66 -61.08 -15.61
CA CYS A 181 48.16 -60.04 -16.50
C CYS A 181 47.53 -58.89 -15.71
N ALA A 182 47.85 -57.64 -16.06
CA ALA A 182 47.04 -56.50 -15.63
C ALA A 182 45.64 -56.64 -16.25
N VAL A 183 44.60 -56.37 -15.46
CA VAL A 183 43.19 -56.42 -15.92
C VAL A 183 43.11 -55.72 -17.29
N PRO A 184 42.52 -56.37 -18.32
CA PRO A 184 42.48 -55.78 -19.65
C PRO A 184 41.85 -54.39 -19.61
N PRO A 185 42.34 -53.44 -20.42
CA PRO A 185 41.74 -52.11 -20.49
C PRO A 185 40.27 -52.27 -20.86
N SER A 186 39.40 -51.53 -20.15
CA SER A 186 37.97 -51.52 -20.39
C SER A 186 37.70 -51.08 -21.83
N GLU A 187 37.54 -52.04 -22.74
CA GLU A 187 37.15 -51.78 -24.13
C GLU A 187 35.66 -51.43 -24.16
N GLY A 188 35.42 -50.15 -24.04
CA GLY A 188 34.11 -49.54 -24.19
C GLY A 188 34.06 -48.27 -23.35
N PRO A 189 33.37 -47.21 -23.80
CA PRO A 189 32.88 -46.26 -22.83
C PRO A 189 32.11 -47.11 -21.81
N MET A 190 32.50 -47.02 -20.54
CA MET A 190 31.54 -47.34 -19.50
C MET A 190 30.32 -46.50 -19.87
N LYS A 191 29.33 -47.12 -20.52
CA LYS A 191 27.96 -46.87 -20.12
C LYS A 191 28.07 -47.18 -18.66
N ASN A 192 28.20 -46.13 -17.86
CA ASN A 192 27.81 -46.20 -16.49
C ASN A 192 26.41 -46.80 -16.61
N ALA A 193 26.33 -48.13 -16.43
CA ALA A 193 25.31 -48.66 -15.58
C ALA A 193 25.60 -48.00 -14.22
N PHE A 194 25.30 -46.70 -14.14
CA PHE A 194 24.28 -46.25 -13.23
C PHE A 194 23.22 -47.34 -13.35
N ILE A 195 23.37 -48.36 -12.51
CA ILE A 195 22.25 -48.82 -11.73
C ILE A 195 21.53 -47.50 -11.45
N ALA A 196 20.45 -47.26 -12.19
CA ALA A 196 19.41 -46.38 -11.73
C ALA A 196 18.95 -47.05 -10.44
N ALA A 197 19.79 -46.94 -9.40
CA ALA A 197 19.32 -46.85 -8.07
C ALA A 197 18.38 -45.67 -8.22
N ASP A 198 17.11 -45.96 -7.98
CA ASP A 198 16.20 -45.03 -7.35
C ASP A 198 16.95 -44.43 -6.15
N ASP A 199 17.93 -43.57 -6.41
CA ASP A 199 18.65 -42.81 -5.42
C ASP A 199 17.60 -41.80 -4.98
N PRO A 200 17.04 -41.96 -3.77
CA PRO A 200 15.94 -41.12 -3.33
C PRO A 200 16.31 -39.64 -3.41
N TYR A 201 17.61 -39.32 -3.33
CA TYR A 201 18.12 -37.96 -3.45
C TYR A 201 18.05 -37.41 -4.88
N VAL A 202 18.27 -38.24 -5.92
CA VAL A 202 18.17 -37.81 -7.32
C VAL A 202 16.71 -37.64 -7.73
N ALA A 203 15.83 -38.54 -7.27
CA ALA A 203 14.39 -38.42 -7.49
C ALA A 203 13.80 -37.19 -6.78
N ASP A 204 14.23 -36.92 -5.54
CA ASP A 204 13.80 -35.74 -4.77
C ASP A 204 14.33 -34.44 -5.40
N LEU A 205 15.57 -34.41 -5.88
CA LEU A 205 16.11 -33.24 -6.58
C LEU A 205 15.36 -32.95 -7.90
N LEU A 206 15.00 -33.98 -8.66
CA LEU A 206 14.15 -33.82 -9.85
C LEU A 206 12.75 -33.31 -9.48
N GLN A 207 12.15 -33.86 -8.42
CA GLN A 207 10.84 -33.41 -7.93
C GLN A 207 10.88 -31.96 -7.43
N VAL A 208 11.96 -31.54 -6.76
CA VAL A 208 12.19 -30.15 -6.35
C VAL A 208 12.38 -29.25 -7.57
N ALA A 209 13.12 -29.70 -8.58
CA ALA A 209 13.29 -28.97 -9.83
C ALA A 209 11.96 -28.78 -10.57
N ASP A 210 11.15 -29.84 -10.71
CA ASP A 210 9.83 -29.78 -11.35
C ASP A 210 8.86 -28.89 -10.58
N SER A 211 8.85 -28.98 -9.25
CA SER A 211 8.04 -28.11 -8.39
C SER A 211 8.44 -26.64 -8.55
N LYS A 212 9.75 -26.36 -8.68
CA LYS A 212 10.27 -25.01 -8.88
C LYS A 212 9.99 -24.50 -10.30
N ILE A 213 10.04 -25.36 -11.31
CA ILE A 213 9.63 -25.02 -12.68
C ILE A 213 8.15 -24.65 -12.70
N ALA A 214 7.28 -25.47 -12.10
CA ALA A 214 5.85 -25.18 -12.03
C ALA A 214 5.53 -23.88 -11.25
N GLU A 215 6.27 -23.60 -10.16
CA GLU A 215 6.12 -22.35 -9.43
C GLU A 215 6.57 -21.13 -10.26
N LEU A 216 7.70 -21.26 -10.98
CA LEU A 216 8.20 -20.21 -11.86
C LEU A 216 7.26 -19.97 -13.04
N GLU A 217 6.71 -21.02 -13.66
CA GLU A 217 5.70 -20.90 -14.71
C GLU A 217 4.44 -20.20 -14.21
N LYS A 218 3.98 -20.53 -12.99
CA LYS A 218 2.85 -19.84 -12.37
C LYS A 218 3.14 -18.35 -12.15
N LYS A 219 4.34 -18.00 -11.66
CA LYS A 219 4.75 -16.60 -11.47
C LYS A 219 4.84 -15.86 -12.81
N VAL A 220 5.37 -16.50 -13.85
CA VAL A 220 5.42 -15.93 -15.21
C VAL A 220 4.01 -15.65 -15.72
N ASN A 221 3.08 -16.59 -15.57
CA ASN A 221 1.68 -16.40 -15.98
C ASN A 221 1.02 -15.25 -15.20
N MET A 222 1.20 -15.17 -13.88
CA MET A 222 0.67 -14.07 -13.08
C MET A 222 1.21 -12.70 -13.52
N VAL A 223 2.51 -12.60 -13.76
CA VAL A 223 3.13 -11.34 -14.23
C VAL A 223 2.65 -10.98 -15.63
N CYS A 224 2.44 -11.97 -16.50
CA CYS A 224 1.83 -11.77 -17.82
C CYS A 224 0.41 -11.21 -17.70
N ASP A 225 -0.45 -11.80 -16.86
CA ASP A 225 -1.82 -11.33 -16.63
C ASP A 225 -1.84 -9.90 -16.06
N GLU A 226 -0.97 -9.61 -15.09
CA GLU A 226 -0.83 -8.27 -14.52
C GLU A 226 -0.39 -7.24 -15.58
N LYS A 227 0.58 -7.62 -16.42
CA LYS A 227 1.03 -6.78 -17.53
C LYS A 227 -0.11 -6.48 -18.50
N GLU A 228 -0.92 -7.49 -18.86
CA GLU A 228 -2.07 -7.27 -19.75
C GLU A 228 -3.12 -6.33 -19.15
N VAL A 229 -3.35 -6.41 -17.85
CA VAL A 229 -4.26 -5.48 -17.15
C VAL A 229 -3.70 -4.07 -17.16
N LEU A 230 -2.40 -3.90 -16.89
CA LEU A 230 -1.74 -2.60 -16.93
C LEU A 230 -1.73 -2.00 -18.34
N ASP A 231 -1.45 -2.80 -19.37
CA ASP A 231 -1.48 -2.35 -20.77
C ASP A 231 -2.90 -1.90 -21.18
N ARG A 232 -3.94 -2.62 -20.72
CA ARG A 232 -5.34 -2.21 -20.91
C ARG A 232 -5.64 -0.87 -20.24
N LYS A 233 -5.22 -0.68 -18.99
CA LYS A 233 -5.38 0.60 -18.25
C LYS A 233 -4.61 1.75 -18.91
N LEU A 234 -3.39 1.50 -19.37
CA LEU A 234 -2.58 2.49 -20.07
C LEU A 234 -3.26 2.92 -21.38
N LYS A 235 -3.83 1.96 -22.12
CA LYS A 235 -4.59 2.23 -23.34
C LYS A 235 -5.83 3.07 -23.07
N SER A 236 -6.60 2.77 -22.03
CA SER A 236 -7.77 3.59 -21.65
C SER A 236 -7.37 5.00 -21.22
N PHE A 237 -6.29 5.16 -20.45
CA PHE A 237 -5.79 6.49 -20.06
C PHE A 237 -5.30 7.29 -21.26
N LYS A 238 -4.56 6.68 -22.18
CA LYS A 238 -4.14 7.34 -23.44
C LYS A 238 -5.34 7.79 -24.26
N GLN A 239 -6.41 7.00 -24.30
CA GLN A 239 -7.63 7.36 -25.01
C GLN A 239 -8.37 8.53 -24.33
N GLN A 240 -8.46 8.53 -23.00
CA GLN A 240 -9.06 9.63 -22.23
C GLN A 240 -8.29 10.94 -22.39
N VAL A 241 -6.95 10.89 -22.35
CA VAL A 241 -6.09 12.06 -22.62
C VAL A 241 -6.25 12.53 -24.06
N GLY A 242 -6.42 11.62 -25.02
CA GLY A 242 -6.73 11.94 -26.41
C GLY A 242 -8.03 12.73 -26.55
N TYR A 243 -9.11 12.27 -25.92
CA TYR A 243 -10.39 12.98 -25.93
C TYR A 243 -10.29 14.36 -25.29
N HIS A 244 -9.62 14.49 -24.14
CA HIS A 244 -9.43 15.81 -23.51
C HIS A 244 -8.62 16.77 -24.37
N ARG A 245 -7.58 16.27 -25.07
CA ARG A 245 -6.79 17.10 -25.99
C ARG A 245 -7.58 17.52 -27.23
N GLU A 246 -8.45 16.66 -27.74
CA GLU A 246 -9.35 17.00 -28.85
C GLU A 246 -10.41 18.04 -28.43
N GLU A 247 -10.97 17.92 -27.22
CA GLU A 247 -11.86 18.93 -26.65
C GLU A 247 -11.17 20.28 -26.45
N GLU A 248 -9.96 20.29 -25.90
CA GLU A 248 -9.14 21.51 -25.76
C GLU A 248 -8.90 22.16 -27.13
N ASN A 249 -8.47 21.38 -28.13
CA ASN A 249 -8.26 21.88 -29.48
C ASN A 249 -9.54 22.44 -30.12
N LEU A 250 -10.70 21.80 -29.91
CA LEU A 250 -12.00 22.28 -30.41
C LEU A 250 -12.42 23.58 -29.73
N THR A 251 -12.19 23.72 -28.42
CA THR A 251 -12.45 24.97 -27.70
C THR A 251 -11.54 26.09 -28.17
N GLU A 252 -10.26 25.81 -28.41
CA GLU A 252 -9.28 26.77 -28.92
C GLU A 252 -9.64 27.23 -30.34
N PHE A 253 -10.01 26.29 -31.23
CA PHE A 253 -10.50 26.61 -32.59
C PHE A 253 -11.79 27.42 -32.57
N SER A 254 -12.71 27.12 -31.65
CA SER A 254 -13.96 27.88 -31.51
C SER A 254 -13.70 29.31 -31.01
N PHE A 255 -12.72 29.49 -30.13
CA PHE A 255 -12.30 30.79 -29.61
C PHE A 255 -11.61 31.61 -30.71
N GLU A 256 -10.72 30.99 -31.48
CA GLU A 256 -10.03 31.61 -32.61
C GLU A 256 -11.01 32.02 -33.71
N ALA A 257 -12.00 31.17 -34.04
CA ALA A 257 -13.06 31.49 -34.99
C ALA A 257 -13.98 32.63 -34.50
N PHE A 258 -14.27 32.70 -33.20
CA PHE A 258 -15.06 33.79 -32.60
C PHE A 258 -14.31 35.12 -32.67
N MET A 259 -13.01 35.13 -32.40
CA MET A 259 -12.16 36.32 -32.54
C MET A 259 -12.06 36.78 -34.00
N TYR A 260 -11.94 35.84 -34.95
CA TYR A 260 -11.87 36.16 -36.38
C TYR A 260 -13.18 36.76 -36.95
N PHE A 261 -14.33 36.42 -36.37
CA PHE A 261 -15.61 37.02 -36.75
C PHE A 261 -15.83 38.42 -36.16
N HIS A 262 -15.20 38.73 -35.03
CA HIS A 262 -15.32 40.03 -34.37
C HIS A 262 -14.37 41.10 -34.95
N ASP A 263 -13.32 40.68 -35.66
CA ASP A 263 -12.30 41.56 -36.25
C ASP A 263 -12.51 41.88 -37.74
N LYS A 264 -13.63 41.50 -38.36
CA LYS A 264 -13.96 41.97 -39.72
C LYS A 264 -14.66 43.33 -39.67
N PRO A 265 -14.03 44.42 -40.15
CA PRO A 265 -14.71 45.71 -40.28
C PRO A 265 -15.79 45.64 -41.36
N VAL A 266 -16.95 46.21 -41.04
CA VAL A 266 -18.06 46.52 -41.96
C VAL A 266 -17.61 47.55 -42.99
#